data_AF-A0A0B2PB85-F1
#
_entry.id   AF-A0A0B2PB85-F1
#
_cell.length_a   1.000
_cell.length_b   1.000
_cell.length_c   1.000
_cell.angle_alpha   90.00
_cell.angle_beta   90.00
_cell.angle_gamma   90.00
#
_symmetry.space_group_name_H-M   'P 1'
#
loop_
_entity.id
_entity.type
_entity.pdbx_description
1 polymer ?
#
loop_
_entity_poly.entity_id
_entity_poly.type
_entity_poly.pdbx_seq_one_letter_code
_entity_poly.pdbx_strand_id
1 'polypeptide(L)' 'MWGFILLWQLIVLDKSYTPSKVSIRASDGFHNLKEIKTVELVKPTGWIYLSLSGADPSR' A
#
# COMPACT_ATOMS: atom_id res chain seq x y z
N MET A 1 13.41 -7.47 -8.91
CA MET A 1 12.61 -8.02 -7.79
C MET A 1 11.14 -7.88 -8.18
N TRP A 2 10.45 -8.99 -8.46
CA TRP A 2 9.04 -9.01 -8.84
C TRP A 2 8.21 -9.35 -7.61
N GLY A 3 7.52 -8.37 -7.02
CA GLY A 3 6.69 -8.57 -5.83
C GLY A 3 5.47 -7.66 -5.86
N PHE A 4 4.35 -8.14 -5.32
CA PHE A 4 3.10 -7.40 -5.20
C PHE A 4 2.48 -7.64 -3.82
N ILE A 5 1.77 -6.64 -3.30
CA ILE A 5 1.00 -6.74 -2.06
C ILE A 5 -0.48 -6.62 -2.40
N LEU A 6 -1.28 -7.53 -1.86
CA LEU A 6 -2.74 -7.48 -1.92
C LEU A 6 -3.28 -6.91 -0.61
N LEU A 7 -4.01 -5.81 -0.70
CA LEU A 7 -4.72 -5.21 0.42
C LEU A 7 -6.22 -5.24 0.11
N TRP A 8 -7.02 -5.78 1.03
CA TRP A 8 -8.48 -5.69 0.94
C TRP A 8 -8.97 -4.51 1.77
N GLN A 9 -9.73 -3.60 1.15
CA GLN A 9 -10.33 -2.46 1.83
C GLN A 9 -11.84 -2.44 1.61
N LEU A 10 -12.60 -2.30 2.69
CA LEU A 10 -14.05 -2.16 2.63
C LEU A 10 -14.51 -0.90 3.35
N ILE A 11 -14.90 0.11 2.58
CA ILE A 11 -15.31 1.43 3.07
C ILE A 11 -16.63 1.43 3.85
N VAL A 12 -17.45 0.40 3.63
CA VAL A 12 -18.80 0.33 4.20
C VAL A 12 -18.78 -0.15 5.66
N LEU A 13 -17.70 -0.78 6.11
CA LEU A 13 -17.66 -1.37 7.46
C LEU A 13 -17.23 -0.37 8.55
N ASP A 14 -16.35 0.60 8.26
CA ASP A 14 -15.91 1.60 9.24
C ASP A 14 -15.26 2.84 8.59
N LYS A 15 -16.01 3.97 8.54
CA LYS A 15 -15.57 5.22 7.89
C LYS A 15 -14.29 5.81 8.48
N SER A 16 -14.00 5.56 9.76
CA SER A 16 -12.81 6.08 10.47
C SER A 16 -11.63 5.12 10.50
N TYR A 17 -11.84 3.81 10.34
CA TYR A 17 -10.77 2.81 10.39
C TYR A 17 -10.21 2.45 9.01
N THR A 18 -10.83 2.93 7.93
CA THR A 18 -10.25 2.81 6.59
C THR A 18 -9.02 3.72 6.50
N PRO A 19 -7.78 3.21 6.43
CA PRO A 19 -6.59 4.05 6.29
C PRO A 19 -6.66 4.89 5.01
N SER A 20 -6.41 6.18 5.14
CA SER A 20 -6.30 7.13 4.02
C SER A 20 -4.92 7.13 3.38
N LYS A 21 -3.91 6.54 4.03
CA LYS A 21 -2.53 6.49 3.56
C LYS A 21 -1.85 5.22 4.04
N VAL A 22 -1.13 4.56 3.14
CA VAL A 22 -0.34 3.36 3.44
C VAL A 22 1.10 3.59 2.98
N SER A 23 2.06 3.38 3.89
CA SER A 23 3.50 3.39 3.59
C SER A 23 4.03 1.96 3.68
N ILE A 24 4.64 1.49 2.59
CA ILE A 24 5.28 0.19 2.49
C ILE A 24 6.78 0.39 2.68
N ARG A 25 7.34 -0.27 3.69
CA ARG A 25 8.76 -0.23 4.03
C ARG A 25 9.32 -1.63 4.10
N ALA A 26 10.51 -1.86 3.54
CA ALA A 26 11.20 -3.13 3.70
C ALA A 26 12.72 -2.95 3.80
N SER A 27 13.36 -3.87 4.50
CA SER A 27 14.81 -4.02 4.62
C SER A 27 15.14 -5.44 5.07
N ASP A 28 16.42 -5.73 5.16
CA ASP A 28 17.03 -6.90 5.79
C ASP A 28 16.79 -7.03 7.32
N GLY A 29 16.38 -5.95 8.00
CA GLY A 29 16.08 -5.98 9.44
C GLY A 29 15.19 -4.82 9.91
N PHE A 30 14.54 -4.99 11.07
CA PHE A 30 13.61 -3.99 11.63
C PHE A 30 14.25 -2.63 11.92
N HIS A 31 15.56 -2.59 12.16
CA HIS A 31 16.31 -1.37 12.48
C HIS A 31 16.68 -0.51 11.26
N ASN A 32 16.45 -1.00 10.03
CA ASN A 32 16.86 -0.31 8.79
C ASN A 32 15.73 -0.26 7.74
N LEU A 33 14.46 -0.30 8.15
CA LEU A 33 13.33 -0.26 7.22
C LEU A 33 13.37 1.01 6.35
N LYS A 34 13.59 0.84 5.04
CA LYS A 34 13.53 1.92 4.05
C LYS A 34 12.15 1.97 3.42
N GLU A 35 11.65 3.18 3.21
CA GLU A 35 10.39 3.38 2.50
C GLU A 35 10.57 3.03 1.02
N ILE A 36 9.72 2.13 0.53
CA ILE A 36 9.72 1.66 -0.85
C ILE A 36 8.62 2.38 -1.64
N LYS A 37 7.44 2.54 -1.03
CA LYS A 37 6.30 3.16 -1.69
C LYS A 37 5.32 3.71 -0.66
N THR A 38 4.75 4.87 -0.97
CA THR A 38 3.66 5.47 -0.21
C THR A 38 2.49 5.69 -1.14
N VAL A 39 1.30 5.25 -0.73
CA VAL A 39 0.07 5.35 -1.53
C VAL A 39 -1.01 6.02 -0.71
N GLU A 40 -1.65 7.03 -1.31
CA GLU A 40 -2.85 7.65 -0.78
C GLU A 40 -4.09 6.89 -1.25
N LEU A 41 -4.94 6.56 -0.29
CA LEU A 41 -6.12 5.73 -0.48
C LEU A 41 -7.36 6.63 -0.44
N VAL A 42 -7.71 7.20 -1.59
CA VAL A 42 -8.90 8.05 -1.72
C VAL A 42 -10.11 7.19 -2.04
N LYS A 43 -10.84 6.82 -0.99
CA LYS A 43 -12.07 6.03 -1.05
C LYS A 43 -11.95 4.66 -1.77
N PRO A 44 -10.92 3.83 -1.50
CA PRO A 44 -10.84 2.53 -2.17
C PRO A 44 -11.94 1.58 -1.70
N THR A 45 -12.48 0.79 -2.62
CA THR A 45 -13.44 -0.27 -2.32
C THR A 45 -13.01 -1.55 -3.04
N GLY A 46 -12.82 -2.64 -2.30
CA GLY A 46 -12.38 -3.93 -2.83
C GLY A 46 -10.86 -4.17 -2.72
N TRP A 47 -10.33 -5.00 -3.61
CA TRP A 47 -8.90 -5.30 -3.68
C TRP A 47 -8.10 -4.13 -4.25
N ILE A 48 -6.99 -3.80 -3.59
CA ILE A 48 -6.00 -2.84 -4.06
C ILE A 48 -4.73 -3.61 -4.38
N TYR A 49 -4.31 -3.53 -5.64
CA TYR A 49 -3.05 -4.09 -6.12
C TYR A 49 -1.94 -3.07 -5.98
N LEU A 50 -1.01 -3.34 -5.06
CA LEU A 50 0.16 -2.49 -4.85
C LEU A 50 1.39 -3.15 -5.46
N SER A 51 1.76 -2.68 -6.66
CA SER A 51 3.01 -3.08 -7.29
C SER A 51 4.21 -2.47 -6.57
N LEU A 52 5.19 -3.32 -6.25
CA LEU A 52 6.47 -2.93 -5.64
C LEU A 52 7.58 -2.72 -6.68
N SER A 53 7.27 -2.86 -7.97
CA SER A 53 8.21 -2.46 -9.03
C SER A 53 8.36 -0.94 -9.04
N GLY A 54 9.58 -0.44 -9.24
CA GLY A 54 9.87 1.01 -9.34
C GLY A 54 9.17 1.74 -10.49
N ALA A 55 8.44 1.03 -11.35
CA ALA A 55 7.49 1.62 -12.28
C ALA A 55 6.18 1.91 -11.54
N ASP A 56 5.96 3.19 -11.28
CA ASP A 56 4.64 3.72 -10.98
C ASP A 56 3.71 3.40 -12.17
N PRO A 57 2.60 2.67 -11.98
CA PRO A 57 1.69 2.34 -13.07
C PRO A 57 0.86 3.54 -13.57
N SER A 58 1.02 4.73 -12.99
CA SER A 58 0.33 5.97 -13.35
C SER A 58 1.19 6.96 -14.15
N ARG A 59 2.23 6.47 -14.83
CA ARG A 59 2.98 7.27 -15.82
C ARG A 59 2.69 6.85 -17.25
#